data_AF-A0A0P9PWA0-F1
#
_entry.id   AF-A0A0P9PWA0-F1
#
_cell.length_a   1.000
_cell.length_b   1.000
_cell.length_c   1.000
_cell.angle_alpha   90.00
_cell.angle_beta   90.00
_cell.angle_gamma   90.00
#
_symmetry.space_group_name_H-M   'P 1'
#
loop_
_entity.id
_entity.type
_entity.pdbx_description
1 polymer ?
#
loop_
_entity_poly.entity_id
_entity_poly.type
_entity_poly.pdbx_seq_one_letter_code
_entity_poly.pdbx_strand_id
1 'polypeptide(L)'
;MWLITEVRHRFGLVDGNDHGASDRYSNQFKAIPWEVGFRTPAPAPRPPIAPLQRGWIIGINGEPARLDAAGRVRVRLEWEWQHPNDPGTGCWLHLAPGLDIECRAGMSVAVSFSEDDTHPPLIIGCLPAQEARRENDPAPVDNVQMHLDRQMFIGPDRLLRLADGVCLYLGEGSKVTLDAGSSTVQIDDDGLTLSSPRISFASKANGRSSGDPDAIE
;
A
#
# COMPACT_ATOMS: atom_id res chain seq x y z
N MET A 1 50.07 11.66 -37.48
CA MET A 1 48.70 12.22 -37.42
C MET A 1 48.26 12.24 -35.96
N TRP A 2 47.53 13.26 -35.50
CA TRP A 2 47.14 13.43 -34.09
C TRP A 2 45.62 13.36 -33.95
N LEU A 3 45.14 12.73 -32.89
CA LEU A 3 43.73 12.68 -32.51
C LEU A 3 43.50 13.62 -31.33
N ILE A 4 42.66 14.64 -31.51
CA ILE A 4 42.26 15.54 -30.44
C ILE A 4 41.20 14.85 -29.58
N THR A 5 41.45 14.72 -28.28
CA THR A 5 40.56 14.02 -27.34
C THR A 5 39.76 14.98 -26.47
N GLU A 6 40.18 16.23 -26.36
CA GLU A 6 39.52 17.26 -25.57
C GLU A 6 39.88 18.64 -26.12
N VAL A 7 38.90 19.54 -26.25
CA VAL A 7 39.12 20.97 -26.53
C VAL A 7 38.37 21.79 -25.50
N ARG A 8 39.08 22.68 -24.82
CA ARG A 8 38.52 23.69 -23.92
C ARG A 8 38.63 25.05 -24.58
N HIS A 9 37.48 25.68 -24.73
CA HIS A 9 37.35 27.02 -25.28
C HIS A 9 37.24 28.02 -24.13
N ARG A 10 38.01 29.10 -24.19
CA ARG A 10 37.88 30.25 -23.30
C ARG A 10 37.61 31.48 -24.15
N PHE A 11 36.54 32.18 -23.82
CA PHE A 11 36.18 33.46 -24.40
C PHE A 11 36.18 34.48 -23.27
N GLY A 12 36.79 35.64 -23.50
CA GLY A 12 36.82 36.73 -22.53
C GLY A 12 36.90 38.07 -23.23
N LEU A 13 36.24 39.07 -22.65
CA LEU A 13 36.36 40.46 -23.04
C LEU A 13 37.61 41.04 -22.38
N VAL A 14 38.48 41.70 -23.14
CA VAL A 14 39.58 42.47 -22.57
C VAL A 14 39.18 43.95 -22.63
N ASP A 15 39.03 44.57 -21.46
CA ASP A 15 38.82 46.02 -21.35
C ASP A 15 40.06 46.73 -21.88
N GLY A 16 39.95 47.31 -23.07
CA GLY A 16 40.96 48.19 -23.64
C GLY A 16 40.85 49.56 -23.01
N ASN A 17 41.90 50.02 -22.32
CA ASN A 17 41.92 51.29 -21.58
C ASN A 17 41.84 52.57 -22.45
N ASP A 18 41.38 52.50 -23.71
CA ASP A 18 41.00 53.72 -24.45
C ASP A 18 40.25 53.49 -25.79
N HIS A 19 40.25 52.28 -26.37
CA HIS A 19 39.64 52.05 -27.69
C HIS A 19 38.89 50.72 -27.77
N GLY A 20 37.70 50.66 -27.15
CA GLY A 20 36.74 49.58 -27.32
C GLY A 20 37.14 48.26 -26.65
N ALA A 21 36.15 47.56 -26.10
CA ALA A 21 36.33 46.20 -25.62
C ALA A 21 36.73 45.28 -26.79
N SER A 22 37.81 44.50 -26.63
CA SER A 22 38.25 43.53 -27.64
C SER A 22 37.95 42.10 -27.20
N ASP A 23 37.26 41.35 -28.06
CA ASP A 23 36.96 39.95 -27.83
C ASP A 23 38.23 39.10 -27.95
N ARG A 24 38.56 38.35 -26.89
CA ARG A 24 39.67 37.39 -26.90
C ARG A 24 39.16 35.97 -26.79
N TYR A 25 39.44 35.20 -27.84
CA TYR A 25 39.20 33.77 -27.89
C TYR A 25 40.51 33.00 -27.73
N SER A 26 40.53 31.97 -26.88
CA SER A 26 41.68 31.12 -26.62
C SER A 26 41.24 29.67 -26.44
N ASN A 27 41.98 28.73 -27.02
CA ASN A 27 41.71 27.30 -26.88
C ASN A 27 42.88 26.57 -26.22
N GLN A 28 42.56 25.53 -25.46
CA GLN A 28 43.51 24.54 -24.97
C GLN A 28 43.00 23.16 -25.37
N PHE A 29 43.83 22.34 -26.00
CA PHE A 29 43.44 21.00 -26.42
C PHE A 29 44.41 19.93 -25.90
N LYS A 30 43.88 18.71 -25.74
CA LYS A 30 44.67 17.51 -25.51
C LYS A 30 44.61 16.63 -26.76
N ALA A 31 45.74 16.04 -27.12
CA ALA A 31 45.83 15.17 -28.27
C ALA A 31 46.67 13.93 -27.93
N ILE A 32 46.33 12.82 -28.59
CA ILE A 32 47.11 11.57 -28.56
C ILE A 32 47.56 11.23 -29.98
N PRO A 33 48.66 10.48 -30.18
CA PRO A 33 49.03 9.99 -31.49
C PRO A 33 47.91 9.11 -32.06
N TRP A 34 47.59 9.29 -33.35
CA TRP A 34 46.52 8.55 -34.03
C TRP A 34 46.67 7.03 -33.90
N GLU A 35 47.92 6.55 -33.91
CA GLU A 35 48.28 5.12 -33.89
C GLU A 35 47.93 4.39 -32.58
N VAL A 36 47.74 5.12 -31.47
CA VAL A 36 47.46 4.53 -30.15
C VAL A 36 45.98 4.18 -29.98
N GLY A 37 45.10 4.80 -30.77
CA GLY A 37 43.65 4.68 -30.63
C GLY A 37 43.11 5.36 -29.37
N PHE A 38 41.86 5.84 -29.41
CA PHE A 38 41.20 6.40 -28.23
C PHE A 38 40.30 5.35 -27.57
N ARG A 39 40.44 5.19 -26.25
CA ARG A 39 39.51 4.41 -25.43
C ARG A 39 38.78 5.38 -24.50
N THR A 40 37.45 5.35 -24.54
CA THR A 40 36.63 6.09 -23.60
C THR A 40 37.00 5.67 -22.18
N PRO A 41 37.10 6.63 -21.22
CA PRO A 41 37.22 6.29 -19.81
C PRO A 41 36.16 5.26 -19.42
N ALA A 42 36.50 4.37 -18.48
CA ALA A 42 35.55 3.41 -17.96
C ALA A 42 34.27 4.17 -17.52
N PRO A 43 33.07 3.68 -17.88
CA PRO A 43 31.84 4.28 -17.42
C PRO A 43 31.85 4.42 -15.91
N ALA A 44 31.18 5.46 -15.39
CA ALA A 44 30.92 5.55 -13.97
C ALA A 44 30.24 4.25 -13.50
N PRO A 45 30.55 3.76 -12.28
CA PRO A 45 29.91 2.57 -11.75
C PRO A 45 28.39 2.75 -11.77
N ARG A 46 27.68 1.68 -12.15
CA ARG A 46 26.22 1.68 -12.22
C ARG A 46 25.67 2.04 -10.83
N PRO A 47 24.65 2.92 -10.72
CA PRO A 47 23.99 3.15 -9.45
C PRO A 47 23.41 1.84 -8.91
N PRO A 48 23.51 1.59 -7.59
CA PRO A 48 22.99 0.37 -6.99
C PRO A 48 21.46 0.32 -7.16
N ILE A 49 20.96 -0.84 -7.58
CA ILE A 49 19.53 -1.12 -7.64
C ILE A 49 19.13 -1.69 -6.28
N ALA A 50 17.95 -1.30 -5.78
CA ALA A 50 17.41 -1.92 -4.57
C ALA A 50 17.28 -3.44 -4.79
N PRO A 51 17.84 -4.29 -3.91
CA PRO A 51 17.93 -5.74 -4.12
C PRO A 51 16.56 -6.44 -4.08
N LEU A 52 15.55 -5.76 -3.56
CA LEU A 52 14.18 -6.21 -3.51
C LEU A 52 13.26 -5.10 -3.99
N GLN A 53 12.34 -5.44 -4.90
CA GLN A 53 11.36 -4.50 -5.43
C GLN A 53 9.98 -5.13 -5.52
N ARG A 54 8.96 -4.29 -5.54
CA ARG A 54 7.58 -4.70 -5.74
C ARG A 54 7.23 -4.69 -7.23
N GLY A 55 6.40 -5.66 -7.63
CA GLY A 55 5.74 -5.66 -8.92
C GLY A 55 4.33 -6.21 -8.85
N TRP A 56 3.64 -6.19 -9.99
CA TRP A 56 2.30 -6.74 -10.18
C TRP A 56 2.27 -7.64 -11.39
N ILE A 57 1.63 -8.81 -11.27
CA ILE A 57 1.43 -9.71 -12.39
C ILE A 57 0.46 -9.08 -13.39
N ILE A 58 0.87 -9.03 -14.66
CA ILE A 58 0.09 -8.42 -15.75
C ILE A 58 -0.90 -9.45 -16.32
N GLY A 59 -2.16 -9.04 -16.46
CA GLY A 59 -3.21 -9.83 -17.11
C GLY A 59 -4.59 -9.32 -16.74
N ILE A 60 -5.62 -10.14 -16.99
CA ILE A 60 -6.99 -9.87 -16.55
C ILE A 60 -7.05 -10.17 -15.04
N ASN A 61 -7.35 -9.17 -14.21
CA ASN A 61 -7.34 -9.34 -12.75
C ASN A 61 -8.11 -10.58 -12.28
N GLY A 62 -7.45 -11.42 -11.47
CA GLY A 62 -8.01 -12.66 -10.92
C GLY A 62 -7.80 -13.92 -11.77
N GLU A 63 -7.57 -13.76 -13.08
CA GLU A 63 -7.28 -14.88 -13.98
C GLU A 63 -5.88 -15.47 -13.71
N PRO A 64 -5.66 -16.77 -13.99
CA PRO A 64 -4.34 -17.37 -13.94
C PRO A 64 -3.32 -16.59 -14.78
N ALA A 65 -2.12 -16.40 -14.24
CA ALA A 65 -1.07 -15.66 -14.91
C ALA A 65 -0.68 -16.34 -16.23
N ARG A 66 -0.61 -15.55 -17.29
CA ARG A 66 -0.14 -16.06 -18.58
C ARG A 66 1.36 -16.33 -18.52
N LEU A 67 1.73 -17.56 -18.83
CA LEU A 67 3.12 -17.98 -18.95
C LEU A 67 3.61 -17.84 -20.40
N ASP A 68 4.91 -17.59 -20.57
CA ASP A 68 5.56 -17.71 -21.87
C ASP A 68 6.10 -19.13 -22.12
N ALA A 69 6.77 -19.33 -23.25
CA ALA A 69 7.35 -20.63 -23.61
C ALA A 69 8.43 -21.13 -22.64
N ALA A 70 8.99 -20.24 -21.80
CA ALA A 70 9.98 -20.57 -20.78
C ALA A 70 9.37 -20.70 -19.37
N GLY A 71 8.04 -20.61 -19.22
CA GLY A 71 7.37 -20.66 -17.93
C GLY A 71 7.54 -19.38 -17.09
N ARG A 72 7.88 -18.25 -17.72
CA ARG A 72 8.00 -16.95 -17.05
C ARG A 72 6.65 -16.29 -16.92
N VAL A 73 6.49 -15.50 -15.87
CA VAL A 73 5.32 -14.66 -15.62
C VAL A 73 5.64 -13.22 -16.01
N ARG A 74 4.69 -12.55 -16.67
CA ARG A 74 4.84 -11.13 -17.01
C ARG A 74 4.50 -10.26 -15.80
N VAL A 75 5.45 -9.42 -15.38
CA VAL A 75 5.36 -8.56 -14.19
C VAL A 75 5.66 -7.12 -14.58
N ARG A 76 4.86 -6.18 -14.07
CA ARG A 76 5.15 -4.75 -14.11
C ARG A 76 5.75 -4.31 -12.78
N LEU A 77 6.92 -3.67 -12.82
CA LEU A 77 7.58 -3.20 -11.60
C LEU A 77 7.02 -1.84 -11.16
N GLU A 78 7.17 -1.52 -9.88
CA GLU A 78 6.62 -0.28 -9.31
C GLU A 78 7.18 1.00 -9.93
N TRP A 79 8.45 1.04 -10.30
CA TRP A 79 9.00 2.22 -10.95
C TRP A 79 8.56 2.37 -12.43
N GLU A 80 7.92 1.35 -13.03
CA GLU A 80 7.37 1.42 -14.39
C GLU A 80 6.01 2.13 -14.45
N TRP A 81 5.43 2.51 -13.30
CA TRP A 81 4.15 3.25 -13.23
C TRP A 81 4.17 4.62 -13.93
N GLN A 82 5.34 5.13 -14.35
CA GLN A 82 5.45 6.34 -15.17
C GLN A 82 4.92 6.16 -16.60
N HIS A 83 4.71 4.91 -17.06
CA HIS A 83 4.21 4.59 -18.40
C HIS A 83 2.99 3.64 -18.38
N PRO A 84 1.88 4.01 -17.72
CA PRO A 84 0.79 3.08 -17.41
C PRO A 84 0.00 2.57 -18.63
N ASN A 85 0.09 3.27 -19.77
CA ASN A 85 -0.67 2.98 -21.00
C ASN A 85 0.15 2.32 -22.11
N ASP A 86 1.42 1.96 -21.86
CA ASP A 86 2.23 1.30 -22.88
C ASP A 86 2.05 -0.23 -22.79
N PRO A 87 1.43 -0.88 -23.80
CA PRO A 87 1.24 -2.33 -23.83
C PRO A 87 2.57 -3.11 -23.90
N GLY A 88 3.69 -2.44 -24.16
CA GLY A 88 5.05 -2.97 -24.09
C GLY A 88 5.65 -3.01 -22.69
N THR A 89 5.06 -2.37 -21.68
CA THR A 89 5.62 -2.33 -20.32
C THR A 89 5.58 -3.69 -19.62
N GLY A 90 6.55 -3.92 -18.73
CA GLY A 90 6.71 -5.15 -17.97
C GLY A 90 7.81 -6.10 -18.47
N CYS A 91 8.30 -6.90 -17.55
CA CYS A 91 9.36 -7.87 -17.76
C CYS A 91 8.84 -9.31 -17.56
N TRP A 92 9.46 -10.27 -18.27
CA TRP A 92 9.18 -11.69 -18.10
C TRP A 92 10.14 -12.27 -17.06
N LEU A 93 9.60 -12.74 -15.94
CA LEU A 93 10.39 -13.19 -14.79
C LEU A 93 10.09 -14.64 -14.44
N HIS A 94 11.12 -15.37 -14.02
CA HIS A 94 10.96 -16.69 -13.42
C HIS A 94 10.56 -16.59 -11.96
N LEU A 95 9.89 -17.62 -11.47
CA LEU A 95 9.77 -17.85 -10.03
C LEU A 95 11.12 -18.37 -9.51
N ALA A 96 11.42 -18.03 -8.25
CA ALA A 96 12.57 -18.59 -7.56
C ALA A 96 12.44 -20.12 -7.44
N PRO A 97 13.56 -20.87 -7.49
CA PRO A 97 13.52 -22.31 -7.30
C PRO A 97 12.85 -22.70 -5.98
N GLY A 98 11.91 -23.64 -6.02
CA GLY A 98 11.15 -24.09 -4.86
C GLY A 98 9.99 -23.18 -4.45
N LEU A 99 9.76 -22.06 -5.16
CA LEU A 99 8.58 -21.24 -4.98
C LEU A 99 7.39 -21.84 -5.75
N ASP A 100 6.46 -22.45 -5.02
CA ASP A 100 5.22 -23.01 -5.56
C ASP A 100 4.03 -22.12 -5.15
N ILE A 101 3.60 -21.26 -6.08
CA ILE A 101 2.49 -20.32 -5.87
C ILE A 101 1.59 -20.31 -7.10
N GLU A 102 0.28 -20.27 -6.89
CA GLU A 102 -0.67 -20.05 -7.98
C GLU A 102 -0.67 -18.57 -8.37
N CYS A 103 0.18 -18.22 -9.34
CA CYS A 103 0.27 -16.87 -9.87
C CYS A 103 -1.03 -16.47 -10.58
N ARG A 104 -1.67 -15.39 -10.12
CA ARG A 104 -2.83 -14.76 -10.75
C ARG A 104 -2.55 -13.30 -11.11
N ALA A 105 -3.15 -12.84 -12.19
CA ALA A 105 -3.02 -11.44 -12.60
C ALA A 105 -3.61 -10.49 -11.56
N GLY A 106 -2.93 -9.35 -11.36
CA GLY A 106 -3.22 -8.38 -10.31
C GLY A 106 -2.54 -8.66 -8.97
N MET A 107 -1.99 -9.86 -8.75
CA MET A 107 -1.24 -10.16 -7.51
C MET A 107 0.00 -9.29 -7.41
N SER A 108 0.23 -8.76 -6.20
CA SER A 108 1.50 -8.09 -5.86
C SER A 108 2.56 -9.15 -5.58
N VAL A 109 3.75 -8.97 -6.15
CA VAL A 109 4.89 -9.88 -6.01
C VAL A 109 6.13 -9.14 -5.56
N ALA A 110 7.00 -9.87 -4.87
CA ALA A 110 8.34 -9.41 -4.52
C ALA A 110 9.35 -9.95 -5.53
N VAL A 111 10.13 -9.07 -6.13
CA VAL A 111 11.13 -9.36 -7.16
C VAL A 111 12.52 -9.06 -6.60
N SER A 112 13.39 -10.08 -6.60
CA SER A 112 14.78 -9.94 -6.19
C SER A 112 15.67 -9.61 -7.38
N PHE A 113 16.58 -8.67 -7.18
CA PHE A 113 17.64 -8.28 -8.10
C PHE A 113 19.01 -8.57 -7.47
N SER A 114 19.93 -9.11 -8.26
CA SER A 114 21.31 -9.32 -7.82
C SER A 114 22.07 -8.00 -7.84
N GLU A 115 22.80 -7.67 -6.77
CA GLU A 115 23.55 -6.40 -6.66
C GLU A 115 24.59 -6.22 -7.78
N ASP A 116 25.16 -7.33 -8.23
CA ASP A 116 26.19 -7.41 -9.26
C ASP A 116 25.65 -7.84 -10.64
N ASP A 117 24.32 -7.93 -10.79
CA ASP A 117 23.65 -8.34 -12.04
C ASP A 117 24.10 -9.75 -12.53
N THR A 118 24.63 -10.60 -11.64
CA THR A 118 25.11 -11.93 -12.01
C THR A 118 24.00 -12.91 -12.34
N HIS A 119 22.81 -12.70 -11.77
CA HIS A 119 21.64 -13.53 -11.98
C HIS A 119 20.43 -12.69 -12.42
N PRO A 120 19.60 -13.23 -13.34
CA PRO A 120 18.39 -12.56 -13.76
C PRO A 120 17.44 -12.39 -12.57
N PRO A 121 16.61 -11.32 -12.57
CA PRO A 121 15.67 -11.09 -11.49
C PRO A 121 14.64 -12.22 -11.36
N LEU A 122 14.26 -12.53 -10.12
CA LEU A 122 13.36 -13.63 -9.78
C LEU A 122 12.20 -13.15 -8.92
N ILE A 123 11.02 -13.71 -9.15
CA ILE A 123 9.89 -13.60 -8.23
C ILE A 123 10.19 -14.50 -7.03
N ILE A 124 10.31 -13.92 -5.84
CA ILE A 124 10.66 -14.67 -4.61
C ILE A 124 9.44 -14.89 -3.69
N GLY A 125 8.29 -14.28 -3.99
CA GLY A 125 7.08 -14.48 -3.22
C GLY A 125 5.94 -13.53 -3.61
N CYS A 126 4.77 -13.78 -3.03
CA CYS A 126 3.61 -12.92 -3.13
C CYS A 126 3.52 -11.98 -1.93
N LEU A 127 3.10 -10.75 -2.17
CA LEU A 127 2.78 -9.80 -1.11
C LEU A 127 1.28 -9.88 -0.82
N PRO A 128 0.85 -9.71 0.44
CA PRO A 128 -0.56 -9.66 0.78
C PRO A 128 -1.23 -8.53 -0.01
N ALA A 129 -2.51 -8.71 -0.34
CA ALA A 129 -3.30 -7.64 -0.91
C ALA A 129 -3.21 -6.45 0.07
N GLN A 130 -2.62 -5.36 -0.41
CA GLN A 130 -2.63 -4.13 0.35
C GLN A 130 -4.06 -3.60 0.26
N GLU A 131 -4.89 -4.00 1.22
CA GLU A 131 -6.13 -3.28 1.48
C GLU A 131 -5.70 -1.83 1.65
N ALA A 132 -6.26 -0.97 0.79
CA ALA A 132 -6.18 0.46 1.02
C ALA A 132 -6.83 0.64 2.39
N ARG A 133 -6.00 0.72 3.45
CA ARG A 133 -6.45 1.15 4.76
C ARG A 133 -7.24 2.40 4.48
N ARG A 134 -8.56 2.31 4.63
CA ARG A 134 -9.35 3.53 4.64
C ARG A 134 -8.70 4.34 5.74
N GLU A 135 -8.39 5.60 5.49
CA GLU A 135 -7.83 6.50 6.50
C GLU A 135 -8.73 6.57 7.77
N ASN A 136 -9.94 5.98 7.68
CA ASN A 136 -10.92 5.79 8.74
C ASN A 136 -11.05 4.36 9.30
N ASP A 137 -10.18 3.39 8.96
CA ASP A 137 -10.17 2.12 9.71
C ASP A 137 -9.56 2.38 11.09
N PRO A 138 -10.34 2.32 12.18
CA PRO A 138 -9.78 2.51 13.51
C PRO A 138 -8.73 1.43 13.75
N ALA A 139 -7.60 1.83 14.33
CA ALA A 139 -6.56 0.90 14.78
C ALA A 139 -7.22 -0.25 15.58
N PRO A 140 -6.70 -1.49 15.49
CA PRO A 140 -7.22 -2.60 16.29
C PRO A 140 -7.15 -2.18 17.77
N VAL A 141 -8.31 -1.86 18.33
CA VAL A 141 -8.47 -1.55 19.75
C VAL A 141 -8.69 -2.88 20.44
N ASP A 142 -7.85 -3.16 21.45
CA ASP A 142 -8.00 -4.30 22.35
C ASP A 142 -9.28 -4.15 23.17
N ASN A 143 -10.42 -4.41 22.52
CA ASN A 143 -11.73 -4.30 23.12
C ASN A 143 -12.14 -5.65 23.69
N VAL A 144 -12.77 -5.59 24.86
CA VAL A 144 -13.55 -6.71 25.38
C VAL A 144 -14.80 -6.84 24.50
N GLN A 145 -15.02 -8.03 23.97
CA GLN A 145 -16.24 -8.39 23.25
C GLN A 145 -17.16 -9.19 24.17
N MET A 146 -18.42 -8.79 24.23
CA MET A 146 -19.48 -9.52 24.93
C MET A 146 -20.65 -9.75 23.98
N HIS A 147 -21.09 -10.99 23.89
CA HIS A 147 -22.26 -11.39 23.12
C HIS A 147 -23.37 -11.81 24.08
N LEU A 148 -24.57 -11.29 23.88
CA LEU A 148 -25.78 -11.72 24.58
C LEU A 148 -26.71 -12.35 23.56
N ASP A 149 -27.10 -13.60 23.82
CA ASP A 149 -28.08 -14.32 23.01
C ASP A 149 -29.46 -13.68 23.09
N ARG A 150 -30.17 -13.61 21.97
CA ARG A 150 -31.50 -12.96 21.86
C ARG A 150 -32.52 -13.48 22.87
N GLN A 151 -32.43 -14.76 23.22
CA GLN A 151 -33.32 -15.41 24.18
C GLN A 151 -33.26 -14.78 25.58
N MET A 152 -32.21 -14.02 25.89
CA MET A 152 -32.00 -13.42 27.21
C MET A 152 -32.65 -12.04 27.39
N PHE A 153 -33.05 -11.34 26.31
CA PHE A 153 -33.47 -9.93 26.41
C PHE A 153 -34.52 -9.44 25.40
N ILE A 154 -34.87 -10.22 24.36
CA ILE A 154 -35.95 -9.85 23.42
C ILE A 154 -37.09 -10.85 23.56
N GLY A 155 -38.31 -10.34 23.77
CA GLY A 155 -39.53 -11.14 23.67
C GLY A 155 -39.77 -11.68 22.25
N PRO A 156 -40.82 -12.49 22.02
CA PRO A 156 -41.06 -13.15 20.73
C PRO A 156 -41.22 -12.19 19.54
N ASP A 157 -41.57 -10.93 19.78
CA ASP A 157 -42.02 -9.98 18.75
C ASP A 157 -40.89 -9.19 18.05
N ARG A 158 -39.61 -9.49 18.34
CA ARG A 158 -38.43 -8.84 17.71
C ARG A 158 -38.50 -7.29 17.68
N LEU A 159 -39.10 -6.69 18.70
CA LEU A 159 -39.38 -5.25 18.76
C LEU A 159 -38.48 -4.54 19.77
N LEU A 160 -37.81 -3.46 19.34
CA LEU A 160 -37.13 -2.55 20.27
C LEU A 160 -38.02 -1.31 20.47
N ARG A 161 -38.54 -1.15 21.69
CA ARG A 161 -39.42 -0.04 22.06
C ARG A 161 -38.64 1.07 22.74
N LEU A 162 -38.68 2.25 22.15
CA LEU A 162 -38.13 3.48 22.71
C LEU A 162 -39.10 4.04 23.77
N ALA A 163 -38.57 4.88 24.67
CA ALA A 163 -39.31 5.36 25.84
C ALA A 163 -40.56 6.21 25.50
N ASP A 164 -40.54 6.85 24.33
CA ASP A 164 -41.65 7.63 23.76
C ASP A 164 -42.71 6.76 23.07
N GLY A 165 -42.53 5.43 23.07
CA GLY A 165 -43.44 4.48 22.44
C GLY A 165 -43.15 4.21 20.97
N VAL A 166 -42.11 4.82 20.38
CA VAL A 166 -41.66 4.49 19.03
C VAL A 166 -41.05 3.10 19.03
N CYS A 167 -41.37 2.29 18.02
CA CYS A 167 -40.86 0.94 17.90
C CYS A 167 -40.00 0.79 16.64
N LEU A 168 -38.80 0.26 16.83
CA LEU A 168 -37.90 -0.11 15.74
C LEU A 168 -38.12 -1.59 15.41
N TYR A 169 -38.46 -1.85 14.16
CA TYR A 169 -38.57 -3.19 13.59
C TYR A 169 -37.29 -3.51 12.82
N LEU A 170 -36.67 -4.64 13.15
CA LEU A 170 -35.51 -5.17 12.45
C LEU A 170 -35.98 -6.34 11.57
N GLY A 171 -35.85 -6.19 10.25
CA GLY A 171 -36.11 -7.29 9.33
C GLY A 171 -35.07 -8.40 9.47
N GLU A 172 -35.37 -9.59 8.97
CA GLU A 172 -34.38 -10.67 8.88
C GLU A 172 -33.14 -10.22 8.07
N GLY A 173 -31.96 -10.57 8.55
CA GLY A 173 -30.66 -10.13 8.04
C GLY A 173 -30.30 -8.67 8.37
N SER A 174 -31.16 -7.94 9.08
CA SER A 174 -30.91 -6.53 9.40
C SER A 174 -29.99 -6.39 10.60
N LYS A 175 -29.00 -5.50 10.48
CA LYS A 175 -28.04 -5.18 11.52
C LYS A 175 -28.10 -3.70 11.86
N VAL A 176 -28.16 -3.37 13.14
CA VAL A 176 -28.00 -2.01 13.66
C VAL A 176 -26.70 -1.91 14.44
N THR A 177 -25.90 -0.89 14.14
CA THR A 177 -24.63 -0.62 14.80
C THR A 177 -24.63 0.81 15.35
N LEU A 178 -24.24 0.99 16.61
CA LEU A 178 -23.99 2.30 17.23
C LEU A 178 -22.52 2.38 17.62
N ASP A 179 -21.81 3.35 17.07
CA ASP A 179 -20.40 3.60 17.36
C ASP A 179 -20.24 4.86 18.23
N ALA A 180 -19.47 4.74 19.30
CA ALA A 180 -19.12 5.80 20.24
C ALA A 180 -17.62 5.74 20.53
N GLY A 181 -16.82 6.46 19.73
CA GLY A 181 -15.35 6.43 19.83
C GLY A 181 -14.81 5.05 19.50
N SER A 182 -14.14 4.40 20.47
CA SER A 182 -13.65 3.03 20.35
C SER A 182 -14.67 1.96 20.78
N SER A 183 -15.90 2.36 21.10
CA SER A 183 -16.95 1.44 21.57
C SER A 183 -17.99 1.24 20.49
N THR A 184 -18.41 -0.01 20.29
CA THR A 184 -19.43 -0.39 19.30
C THR A 184 -20.48 -1.27 19.96
N VAL A 185 -21.76 -0.96 19.69
CA VAL A 185 -22.91 -1.80 20.03
C VAL A 185 -23.56 -2.28 18.75
N GLN A 186 -23.73 -3.58 18.59
CA GLN A 186 -24.33 -4.20 17.42
C GLN A 186 -25.54 -5.06 17.83
N ILE A 187 -26.63 -4.95 17.08
CA ILE A 187 -27.82 -5.79 17.21
C ILE A 187 -28.12 -6.41 15.85
N ASP A 188 -28.23 -7.72 15.80
CA ASP A 188 -28.50 -8.49 14.58
C ASP A 188 -29.38 -9.71 14.87
N ASP A 189 -29.29 -10.71 13.98
CA ASP A 189 -30.07 -11.92 14.09
C ASP A 189 -29.59 -12.94 15.13
N ASP A 190 -28.36 -12.79 15.60
CA ASP A 190 -27.76 -13.66 16.61
C ASP A 190 -27.88 -13.06 18.01
N GLY A 191 -27.83 -11.73 18.13
CA GLY A 191 -27.94 -11.10 19.43
C GLY A 191 -27.51 -9.65 19.53
N LEU A 192 -27.14 -9.27 20.75
CA LEU A 192 -26.55 -8.00 21.08
C LEU A 192 -25.06 -8.23 21.31
N THR A 193 -24.23 -7.59 20.51
CA THR A 193 -22.77 -7.62 20.65
C THR A 193 -22.28 -6.26 21.12
N LEU A 194 -21.51 -6.24 22.21
CA LEU A 194 -20.89 -5.06 22.80
C LEU A 194 -19.37 -5.20 22.66
N SER A 195 -18.71 -4.22 22.06
CA SER A 195 -17.25 -4.15 21.90
C SER A 195 -16.77 -2.84 22.51
N SER A 196 -15.98 -2.88 23.58
CA SER A 196 -15.47 -1.66 24.24
C SER A 196 -14.20 -1.96 25.04
N PRO A 197 -13.35 -0.95 25.35
CA PRO A 197 -12.22 -1.14 26.26
C PRO A 197 -12.64 -1.61 27.66
N ARG A 198 -13.87 -1.24 28.09
CA ARG A 198 -14.49 -1.69 29.33
C ARG A 198 -16.00 -1.76 29.17
N ILE A 199 -16.63 -2.85 29.64
CA ILE A 199 -18.08 -3.03 29.66
C ILE A 199 -18.56 -3.01 31.11
N SER A 200 -19.62 -2.24 31.40
CA SER A 200 -20.24 -2.15 32.73
C SER A 200 -21.76 -2.14 32.65
N PHE A 201 -22.43 -2.82 33.59
CA PHE A 201 -23.89 -2.89 33.66
C PHE A 201 -24.41 -2.18 34.91
N ALA A 202 -25.47 -1.40 34.74
CA ALA A 202 -26.21 -0.81 35.85
C ALA A 202 -27.67 -1.26 35.76
N SER A 203 -28.19 -1.86 36.83
CA SER A 203 -29.61 -2.21 36.96
C SER A 203 -30.25 -1.31 38.00
N LYS A 204 -31.39 -0.69 37.68
CA LYS A 204 -32.24 -0.01 38.67
C LYS A 204 -33.18 -1.05 39.29
N ALA A 205 -32.87 -1.51 40.50
CA ALA A 205 -33.83 -2.27 41.29
C ALA A 205 -34.96 -1.33 41.72
N ASN A 206 -36.20 -1.58 41.25
CA ASN A 206 -37.37 -0.88 41.75
C ASN A 206 -37.63 -1.30 43.20
N GLY A 207 -37.15 -0.50 44.15
CA GLY A 207 -37.50 -0.62 45.56
C GLY A 207 -38.96 -0.23 45.77
N ARG A 208 -39.81 -1.20 46.15
CA ARG A 208 -41.11 -0.94 46.77
C ARG A 208 -40.87 -0.41 48.18
N SER A 209 -41.22 0.84 48.46
CA SER A 209 -41.42 1.30 49.84
C SER A 209 -42.83 0.92 50.28
N SER A 210 -42.88 0.01 51.26
CA SER A 210 -44.06 -0.49 51.95
C SER A 210 -44.47 0.48 53.08
N GLY A 211 -45.78 0.60 53.28
CA GLY A 211 -46.38 0.78 54.62
C GLY A 211 -46.69 2.22 55.05
N ASP A 212 -47.93 2.62 54.81
CA ASP A 212 -48.63 3.70 55.52
C ASP A 212 -49.02 3.20 56.93
N PRO A 213 -48.59 3.84 58.03
CA PRO A 213 -49.01 3.50 59.37
C PRO A 213 -49.90 4.61 59.93
N ASP A 214 -51.19 4.59 59.65
CA ASP A 214 -52.19 5.28 60.50
C ASP A 214 -53.61 4.74 60.25
N ALA A 215 -53.95 3.68 60.97
CA ALA A 215 -55.33 3.38 61.37
C ALA A 215 -55.32 3.17 62.89
N ILE A 216 -55.96 4.12 63.57
CA ILE A 216 -55.98 4.34 65.03
C ILE A 216 -57.01 3.41 65.70
N GLU A 217 -56.78 3.18 67.00
CA GLU A 217 -57.68 2.71 68.07
C GLU A 217 -59.20 2.84 67.83
#